data_AF-A0A9E2AFT3-F1
#
_entry.id   AF-A0A9E2AFT3-F1
#
_cell.length_a   1.000
_cell.length_b   1.000
_cell.length_c   1.000
_cell.angle_alpha   90.00
_cell.angle_beta   90.00
_cell.angle_gamma   90.00
#
_symmetry.space_group_name_H-M   'P 1'
#
loop_
_entity.id
_entity.type
_entity.pdbx_description
1 polymer ?
#
loop_
_entity_poly.entity_id
_entity_poly.type
_entity_poly.pdbx_seq_one_letter_code
_entity_poly.pdbx_strand_id
1 'polypeptide(L)'
;MGVASFLDAISAFFNSFGYISKHRLWGYCVIPAIICLLIAGFIAYWFTGYAQDFSDWAISKYPWEWGRETIAKIGSVLGTIISIAVSLASYKYLVLIISSPFMSLLSEKVEEIE
;
A
#
# COMPACT_ATOMS: atom_id res chain seq x y z
N MET A 1 -5.53 -37.71 -7.47
CA MET A 1 -5.64 -36.47 -6.67
C MET A 1 -5.96 -35.36 -7.64
N GLY A 2 -7.24 -35.23 -7.94
CA GLY A 2 -7.72 -34.63 -9.18
C GLY A 2 -8.39 -33.28 -8.97
N VAL A 3 -8.57 -32.57 -10.08
CA VAL A 3 -9.17 -31.24 -10.28
C VAL A 3 -10.39 -30.91 -9.39
N ALA A 4 -11.13 -31.92 -8.91
CA ALA A 4 -12.19 -31.78 -7.91
C ALA A 4 -11.74 -31.03 -6.63
N SER A 5 -10.55 -31.33 -6.10
CA SER A 5 -10.04 -30.64 -4.89
C SER A 5 -9.73 -29.15 -5.13
N PHE A 6 -9.39 -28.79 -6.38
CA PHE A 6 -9.13 -27.40 -6.75
C PHE A 6 -10.44 -26.61 -6.94
N LEU A 7 -11.45 -27.26 -7.52
CA LEU A 7 -12.80 -26.69 -7.64
C LEU A 7 -13.48 -26.56 -6.27
N ASP A 8 -13.29 -27.53 -5.37
CA ASP A 8 -13.77 -27.44 -3.98
C ASP A 8 -13.06 -26.34 -3.20
N ALA A 9 -11.75 -26.15 -3.39
CA ALA A 9 -11.01 -25.06 -2.77
C ALA A 9 -11.49 -23.67 -3.25
N ILE A 10 -11.77 -23.53 -4.55
CA ILE A 10 -12.36 -22.30 -5.12
C ILE A 10 -13.78 -22.09 -4.57
N SER A 11 -14.61 -23.14 -4.56
CA SER A 11 -15.98 -23.08 -4.06
C SER A 11 -16.03 -22.77 -2.55
N ALA A 12 -15.09 -23.29 -1.76
CA ALA A 12 -14.93 -22.98 -0.36
C ALA A 12 -14.53 -21.51 -0.14
N PHE A 13 -13.66 -20.95 -0.99
CA PHE A 13 -13.33 -19.53 -0.97
C PHE A 13 -14.56 -18.64 -1.20
N PHE A 14 -15.40 -19.01 -2.17
CA PHE A 14 -16.64 -18.28 -2.47
C PHE A 14 -17.73 -18.48 -1.39
N ASN A 15 -17.86 -19.68 -0.81
CA ASN A 15 -18.77 -19.95 0.29
C ASN A 15 -18.37 -19.19 1.57
N SER A 16 -17.07 -19.09 1.86
CA SER A 16 -16.55 -18.26 2.96
C SER A 16 -16.93 -16.79 2.79
N PHE A 17 -16.91 -16.28 1.55
CA PHE A 17 -17.40 -14.93 1.22
C PHE A 17 -18.90 -14.73 1.55
N GLY A 18 -19.72 -15.78 1.35
CA GLY A 18 -21.13 -15.81 1.73
C GLY A 18 -21.36 -15.79 3.25
N TYR A 19 -20.53 -16.50 4.02
CA TYR A 19 -20.56 -16.50 5.48
C TYR A 19 -20.20 -15.14 6.09
N ILE A 20 -19.17 -14.47 5.55
CA ILE A 20 -18.75 -13.12 5.96
C ILE A 20 -19.88 -12.09 5.72
N SER A 21 -20.63 -12.25 4.63
CA SER A 21 -21.79 -11.41 4.29
C SER A 21 -22.97 -11.63 5.25
N LYS A 22 -23.24 -12.88 5.64
CA LYS A 22 -24.36 -13.24 6.52
C LYS A 22 -24.23 -12.70 7.95
N HIS A 23 -23.01 -12.56 8.47
CA HIS A 23 -22.75 -12.11 9.84
C HIS A 23 -22.30 -10.63 9.95
N ARG A 24 -22.41 -9.82 8.89
CA ARG A 24 -22.02 -8.38 8.86
C ARG A 24 -20.56 -8.09 9.25
N LEU A 25 -19.64 -9.05 9.16
CA LEU A 25 -18.21 -8.82 9.42
C LEU A 25 -17.54 -7.88 8.39
N TRP A 26 -18.25 -7.51 7.32
CA TRP A 26 -17.83 -6.52 6.32
C TRP A 26 -17.31 -5.21 6.93
N GLY A 27 -17.86 -4.77 8.08
CA GLY A 27 -17.34 -3.58 8.78
C GLY A 27 -15.85 -3.71 9.13
N TYR A 28 -15.43 -4.87 9.63
CA TYR A 28 -14.04 -5.11 10.06
C TYR A 28 -13.07 -5.32 8.89
N CYS A 29 -13.55 -5.69 7.69
CA CYS A 29 -12.72 -5.72 6.48
C CYS A 29 -12.67 -4.37 5.75
N VAL A 30 -13.78 -3.63 5.72
CA VAL A 30 -13.90 -2.39 4.94
C VAL A 30 -13.25 -1.21 5.65
N ILE A 31 -13.32 -1.13 6.98
CA ILE A 31 -12.65 -0.07 7.76
C ILE A 31 -11.15 0.00 7.48
N PRO A 32 -10.35 -1.07 7.64
CA PRO A 32 -8.92 -1.02 7.36
C PRO A 32 -8.65 -0.74 5.87
N ALA A 33 -9.48 -1.25 4.95
CA ALA A 33 -9.34 -0.97 3.53
C ALA A 33 -9.52 0.53 3.21
N ILE A 34 -10.52 1.20 3.81
CA ILE A 34 -10.73 2.65 3.65
C ILE A 34 -9.55 3.43 4.22
N ILE A 35 -9.05 3.04 5.40
CA ILE A 35 -7.89 3.70 6.02
C ILE A 35 -6.65 3.56 5.13
N CYS A 36 -6.41 2.38 4.55
CA CYS A 36 -5.31 2.16 3.60
C CYS A 36 -5.46 3.07 2.37
N LEU A 37 -6.68 3.21 1.84
CA LEU A 37 -6.96 4.07 0.70
C LEU A 37 -6.70 5.55 1.03
N LEU A 38 -7.08 6.01 2.22
CA LEU A 38 -6.78 7.37 2.71
C LEU A 38 -5.27 7.59 2.85
N ILE A 39 -4.53 6.63 3.40
CA ILE A 39 -3.07 6.69 3.53
C ILE A 39 -2.41 6.76 2.14
N ALA A 40 -2.85 5.93 1.19
CA ALA A 40 -2.36 5.97 -0.17
C ALA A 40 -2.62 7.32 -0.84
N GLY A 41 -3.82 7.88 -0.68
CA GLY A 41 -4.15 9.22 -1.16
C GLY A 41 -3.29 10.32 -0.55
N PHE A 42 -3.01 10.22 0.75
CA PHE A 42 -2.13 11.15 1.45
C PHE A 42 -0.70 11.07 0.93
N ILE A 43 -0.15 9.87 0.76
CA ILE A 43 1.19 9.65 0.20
C ILE A 43 1.28 10.20 -1.23
N ALA A 44 0.25 9.96 -2.06
CA ALA A 44 0.20 10.48 -3.43
C ALA A 44 0.15 12.02 -3.46
N TYR A 45 -0.58 12.65 -2.53
CA TYR A 45 -0.59 14.11 -2.38
C TYR A 45 0.78 14.66 -1.98
N TRP A 46 1.48 14.01 -1.05
CA TRP A 46 2.84 14.41 -0.69
C TRP A 46 3.85 14.23 -1.83
N PHE A 47 3.64 13.23 -2.68
CA PHE A 47 4.54 12.91 -3.78
C PHE A 47 4.70 14.06 -4.78
N THR A 48 3.66 14.87 -5.01
CA THR A 48 3.70 15.94 -6.02
C THR A 48 4.67 17.09 -5.68
N GLY A 49 5.10 17.23 -4.42
CA GLY A 49 6.05 18.27 -4.00
C GLY A 49 7.50 17.79 -3.88
N TYR A 50 7.72 16.58 -3.35
CA TYR A 50 9.04 16.13 -2.91
C TYR A 50 10.08 15.91 -4.03
N ALA A 51 9.64 15.65 -5.28
CA ALA A 51 10.56 15.36 -6.38
C ALA A 51 11.36 16.59 -6.84
N GLN A 52 10.77 17.79 -6.75
CA GLN A 52 11.44 19.04 -7.15
C GLN A 52 12.49 19.45 -6.10
N ASP A 53 12.15 19.34 -4.81
CA ASP A 53 13.04 19.66 -3.69
C ASP A 53 14.35 18.85 -3.72
N PHE A 54 14.27 17.57 -4.12
CA PHE A 54 15.45 16.70 -4.19
C PHE A 54 16.43 17.10 -5.32
N SER A 55 15.89 17.52 -6.47
CA SER A 55 16.68 18.01 -7.60
C SER A 55 17.33 19.35 -7.26
N ASP A 56 16.58 20.28 -6.67
CA ASP A 56 17.06 21.61 -6.32
C ASP A 56 18.13 21.56 -5.22
N TRP A 57 17.99 20.65 -4.26
CA TRP A 57 19.02 20.36 -3.26
C TRP A 57 20.32 19.87 -3.92
N ALA A 58 20.22 18.94 -4.87
CA ALA A 58 21.38 18.39 -5.59
C ALA A 58 22.09 19.45 -6.45
N ILE A 59 21.33 20.34 -7.11
CA ILE A 59 21.88 21.42 -7.94
C ILE A 59 22.56 22.49 -7.08
N SER A 60 22.01 22.85 -5.91
CA SER A 60 22.62 23.88 -5.05
C SER A 60 24.03 23.49 -4.56
N LYS A 61 24.30 22.19 -4.43
CA LYS A 61 25.61 21.65 -4.06
C LYS A 61 26.59 21.55 -5.22
N TYR A 62 26.16 21.77 -6.46
CA TYR A 62 27.00 21.63 -7.65
C TYR A 62 27.49 23.01 -8.16
N PRO A 63 28.77 23.35 -7.95
CA PRO A 63 29.32 24.67 -8.28
C PRO A 63 29.67 24.86 -9.76
N TRP A 64 29.52 23.84 -10.61
CA TRP A 64 29.92 23.89 -12.03
C TRP A 64 28.72 24.06 -12.97
N GLU A 65 28.82 24.95 -13.97
CA GLU A 65 27.72 25.28 -14.89
C GLU A 65 27.57 24.26 -16.03
N TRP A 66 28.68 23.68 -16.50
CA TRP A 66 28.60 22.69 -17.57
C TRP A 66 28.07 21.38 -16.99
N GLY A 67 26.92 20.93 -17.50
CA GLY A 67 26.26 19.70 -17.05
C GLY A 67 25.20 19.89 -15.96
N ARG A 68 24.93 21.13 -15.50
CA ARG A 68 23.86 21.40 -14.53
C ARG A 68 22.50 20.90 -15.02
N GLU A 69 22.19 21.07 -16.31
CA GLU A 69 20.94 20.59 -16.91
C GLU A 69 20.84 19.04 -16.93
N THR A 70 21.96 18.35 -17.18
CA THR A 70 22.02 16.89 -17.16
C THR A 70 21.86 16.35 -15.75
N ILE A 71 22.53 16.96 -14.77
CA ILE A 71 22.42 16.61 -13.35
C ILE A 71 21.01 16.88 -12.83
N ALA A 72 20.37 17.98 -13.25
CA ALA A 72 18.99 18.29 -12.92
C ALA A 72 18.02 17.22 -13.44
N LYS A 73 18.16 16.80 -14.71
CA LYS A 73 17.32 15.73 -15.29
C LYS A 73 17.53 14.40 -14.59
N ILE A 74 18.78 14.01 -14.33
CA ILE A 74 19.11 12.77 -13.62
C ILE A 74 18.61 12.83 -12.16
N GLY A 75 18.81 13.95 -11.48
CA GLY A 75 18.37 14.19 -10.10
C GLY A 75 16.85 14.14 -9.97
N SER A 76 16.12 14.72 -10.92
CA SER A 76 14.66 14.64 -10.98
C SER A 76 14.17 13.20 -11.19
N VAL A 77 14.76 12.46 -12.12
CA VAL A 77 14.38 11.05 -12.39
C VAL A 77 14.71 10.15 -11.20
N LEU A 78 15.92 10.27 -10.65
CA LEU A 78 16.34 9.49 -9.47
C LEU A 78 15.54 9.88 -8.22
N GLY A 79 15.29 11.17 -7.99
CA GLY A 79 14.46 11.65 -6.89
C GLY A 79 13.04 11.12 -6.98
N THR A 80 12.47 11.08 -8.19
CA THR A 80 11.16 10.46 -8.45
C THR A 80 11.17 8.96 -8.12
N ILE A 81 12.16 8.21 -8.61
CA ILE A 81 12.27 6.76 -8.36
C ILE A 81 12.44 6.46 -6.86
N ILE A 82 13.34 7.17 -6.19
CA ILE A 82 13.61 7.00 -4.75
C ILE A 82 12.36 7.36 -3.94
N SER A 83 11.68 8.46 -4.29
CA SER A 83 10.44 8.87 -3.62
C SER A 83 9.33 7.83 -3.78
N ILE A 84 9.20 7.18 -4.96
CA ILE A 84 8.24 6.09 -5.18
C ILE A 84 8.61 4.89 -4.31
N ALA A 85 9.89 4.51 -4.28
CA ALA A 85 10.36 3.37 -3.49
C ALA A 85 10.10 3.57 -1.99
N VAL A 86 10.40 4.76 -1.46
CA VAL A 86 10.15 5.14 -0.06
C VAL A 86 8.66 5.15 0.23
N SER A 87 7.86 5.76 -0.65
CA SER A 87 6.40 5.82 -0.53
C SER A 87 5.77 4.43 -0.47
N LEU A 88 6.19 3.52 -1.35
CA LEU A 88 5.71 2.15 -1.40
C LEU A 88 6.13 1.33 -0.16
N ALA A 89 7.38 1.50 0.28
CA ALA A 89 7.87 0.87 1.51
C ALA A 89 7.06 1.34 2.72
N SER A 90 6.91 2.65 2.91
CA SER A 90 6.13 3.23 4.01
C SER A 90 4.67 2.78 3.97
N TYR A 91 4.03 2.79 2.79
CA TYR A 91 2.66 2.29 2.62
C TYR A 91 2.52 0.84 3.10
N LYS A 92 3.42 -0.06 2.66
CA LYS A 92 3.40 -1.46 3.07
C LYS A 92 3.43 -1.63 4.59
N TYR A 93 4.32 -0.92 5.28
CA TYR A 93 4.45 -1.04 6.74
C TYR A 93 3.22 -0.49 7.47
N LEU A 94 2.68 0.65 7.03
CA LEU A 94 1.46 1.22 7.62
C LEU A 94 0.26 0.27 7.47
N VAL A 95 0.07 -0.28 6.27
CA VAL A 95 -0.99 -1.25 6.00
C VAL A 95 -0.86 -2.49 6.88
N LEU A 96 0.36 -3.00 7.07
CA LEU A 96 0.62 -4.21 7.86
C LEU A 96 0.32 -3.99 9.35
N ILE A 97 0.75 -2.85 9.90
CA ILE A 97 0.47 -2.47 11.30
C ILE A 97 -1.03 -2.31 11.53
N ILE A 98 -1.74 -1.70 10.57
CA ILE A 98 -3.19 -1.47 10.69
C ILE A 98 -3.96 -2.77 10.50
N SER A 99 -3.55 -3.64 9.57
CA SER A 99 -4.29 -4.87 9.26
C SER A 99 -4.14 -5.94 10.35
N SER A 100 -3.00 -5.97 11.06
CA SER A 100 -2.74 -6.94 12.12
C SER A 100 -3.81 -7.01 13.22
N PRO A 101 -4.22 -5.90 13.88
CA PRO A 101 -5.28 -5.94 14.89
C PRO A 101 -6.66 -6.27 14.31
N PHE A 102 -6.95 -5.87 13.06
CA PHE A 102 -8.22 -6.21 12.42
C PHE A 102 -8.34 -7.71 12.13
N MET A 103 -7.24 -8.35 11.71
CA MET A 103 -7.25 -9.79 11.46
C MET A 103 -7.44 -10.61 12.75
N SER A 104 -6.87 -10.18 13.88
CA SER A 104 -7.10 -10.88 15.15
C SER A 104 -8.53 -10.74 15.63
N LEU A 105 -9.12 -9.52 15.53
CA LEU A 105 -10.53 -9.27 15.88
C LEU A 105 -11.49 -10.04 14.98
N LEU A 106 -11.16 -10.19 13.69
CA LEU A 106 -11.95 -10.98 12.75
C LEU A 106 -11.93 -12.46 13.14
N SER A 107 -10.76 -13.01 13.47
CA SER A 107 -10.60 -14.42 13.86
C SER A 107 -11.42 -14.76 15.11
N GLU A 108 -11.36 -13.91 16.13
CA GLU A 108 -12.09 -14.10 17.40
C GLU A 108 -13.61 -14.07 17.19
N LYS A 109 -14.10 -13.19 16.29
CA LYS A 109 -15.52 -13.14 15.94
C LYS A 109 -16.00 -14.32 15.11
N VAL A 110 -15.13 -14.91 14.28
CA VAL A 110 -15.46 -16.12 13.53
C VAL A 110 -15.49 -17.33 14.46
N GLU A 111 -14.55 -17.44 15.41
CA GLU A 111 -14.54 -18.50 16.43
C GLU A 111 -15.75 -18.41 17.38
N GLU A 112 -16.25 -17.23 17.72
CA GLU A 112 -17.48 -17.09 18.54
C GLU A 112 -18.75 -17.55 17.81
N ILE A 113 -18.72 -17.68 16.48
CA ILE A 113 -19.88 -18.07 15.65
C ILE A 113 -19.91 -19.59 15.39
N GLU A 114 -18.77 -20.28 15.52
CA GLU A 114 -18.62 -21.73 15.36
C GLU A 114 -18.97 -22.50 16.66
#